data_AF-A0A350Z6V2-F1
#
_entry.id   AF-A0A350Z6V2-F1
#
_cell.length_a   1.000
_cell.length_b   1.000
_cell.length_c   1.000
_cell.angle_alpha   90.00
_cell.angle_beta   90.00
_cell.angle_gamma   90.00
#
_symmetry.space_group_name_H-M   'P 1'
#
loop_
_entity.id
_entity.type
_entity.pdbx_description
1 polymer ?
#
loop_
_entity_poly.entity_id
_entity_poly.type
_entity_poly.pdbx_seq_one_letter_code
_entity_poly.pdbx_strand_id
1 'polypeptide(L)'
;MELLKISSKTRPAALAGALAGVIREHGKAEMQAVGAGAVNQAVKAIAIARGYLAPSGVDLVCIPAFVDVKIDDNEKTAIRFIVLPG
;
A
#
# COMPACT_ATOMS: atom_id res chain seq x y z
N MET A 1 9.71 -9.71 -0.86
CA MET A 1 8.72 -8.61 -0.96
C MET A 1 7.72 -8.81 0.15
N GLU A 2 7.60 -7.85 1.05
CA GLU A 2 6.55 -7.86 2.06
C GLU A 2 5.22 -7.44 1.42
N LEU A 3 4.20 -8.28 1.59
CA LEU A 3 2.85 -8.01 1.09
C LEU A 3 2.01 -7.37 2.20
N LEU A 4 1.62 -6.12 2.02
CA LEU A 4 0.78 -5.40 2.97
C LEU A 4 -0.71 -5.60 2.62
N LYS A 5 -1.41 -6.44 3.39
CA LYS A 5 -2.87 -6.65 3.25
C LYS A 5 -3.65 -5.59 4.01
N ILE A 6 -4.66 -5.01 3.37
CA ILE A 6 -5.37 -3.83 3.88
C ILE A 6 -6.87 -4.14 4.04
N SER A 7 -7.43 -3.70 5.15
CA SER A 7 -8.87 -3.76 5.43
C SER A 7 -9.45 -2.35 5.57
N SER A 8 -10.78 -2.24 5.60
CA SER A 8 -11.47 -0.97 5.87
C SER A 8 -11.15 -0.37 7.25
N LYS A 9 -10.74 -1.22 8.21
CA LYS A 9 -10.38 -0.84 9.59
C LYS A 9 -8.90 -0.46 9.74
N THR A 10 -8.08 -0.66 8.70
CA THR A 10 -6.66 -0.32 8.75
C THR A 10 -6.48 1.18 8.98
N ARG A 11 -5.64 1.56 9.95
CA ARG A 11 -5.32 2.96 10.24
C ARG A 11 -4.30 3.48 9.22
N PRO A 12 -4.61 4.52 8.41
CA PRO A 12 -3.71 5.01 7.36
C PRO A 12 -2.33 5.42 7.84
N ALA A 13 -2.23 6.10 8.99
CA ALA A 13 -0.94 6.55 9.53
C ALA A 13 -0.02 5.38 9.90
N ALA A 14 -0.58 4.31 10.48
CA ALA A 14 0.20 3.12 10.82
C ALA A 14 0.68 2.40 9.54
N LEU A 15 -0.20 2.26 8.54
CA LEU A 15 0.15 1.69 7.25
C LEU A 15 1.19 2.54 6.48
N ALA A 16 1.11 3.87 6.60
CA ALA A 16 2.08 4.79 6.00
C ALA A 16 3.47 4.65 6.62
N GLY A 17 3.54 4.44 7.95
CA GLY A 17 4.80 4.17 8.64
C GLY A 17 5.44 2.86 8.16
N ALA A 18 4.64 1.78 8.07
CA ALA A 18 5.11 0.50 7.53
C ALA A 18 5.57 0.63 6.07
N LEU A 19 4.76 1.28 5.21
CA LEU A 19 5.11 1.54 3.81
C LEU A 19 6.42 2.32 3.69
N ALA A 20 6.61 3.39 4.46
CA ALA A 20 7.83 4.17 4.44
C ALA A 20 9.06 3.37 4.92
N GLY A 21 8.89 2.46 5.87
CA GLY A 21 9.93 1.50 6.27
C GLY A 21 10.33 0.58 5.12
N VAL A 22 9.35 -0.09 4.52
CA VAL A 22 9.57 -1.00 3.37
C VAL A 22 10.23 -0.27 2.20
N ILE A 23 9.84 0.97 1.89
CA ILE A 23 10.48 1.76 0.83
C ILE A 23 11.96 2.05 1.16
N ARG A 24 12.29 2.40 2.40
CA ARG A 24 13.69 2.65 2.81
C ARG A 24 14.54 1.40 2.73
N GLU A 25 14.00 0.24 3.11
CA GLU A 25 14.73 -1.02 3.18
C GLU A 25 14.84 -1.74 1.83
N HIS A 26 13.81 -1.64 1.00
CA HIS A 26 13.68 -2.48 -0.20
C HIS A 26 13.45 -1.71 -1.50
N GLY A 27 13.24 -0.39 -1.43
CA GLY A 27 13.00 0.46 -2.61
C GLY A 27 11.69 0.16 -3.35
N LYS A 28 10.86 -0.76 -2.85
CA LYS A 28 9.59 -1.15 -3.47
C LYS A 28 8.69 -1.84 -2.46
N ALA A 29 7.41 -1.50 -2.48
CA ALA A 29 6.37 -2.11 -1.69
C ALA A 29 5.23 -2.63 -2.58
N GLU A 30 4.59 -3.70 -2.12
CA GLU A 30 3.33 -4.19 -2.68
C GLU A 30 2.25 -4.18 -1.60
N MET A 31 1.11 -3.59 -1.94
CA MET A 31 -0.06 -3.53 -1.08
C MET A 31 -1.26 -4.14 -1.82
N GLN A 32 -2.10 -4.89 -1.10
CA GLN A 32 -3.34 -5.45 -1.64
C GLN A 32 -4.53 -5.04 -0.77
N ALA A 33 -5.56 -4.51 -1.42
CA ALA A 33 -6.76 -4.02 -0.76
C ALA A 33 -8.02 -4.60 -1.42
N VAL A 34 -8.93 -5.12 -0.60
CA VAL A 34 -10.18 -5.73 -1.06
C VAL A 34 -11.36 -4.88 -0.60
N GLY A 35 -12.15 -4.39 -1.56
CA GLY A 35 -13.30 -3.52 -1.32
C GLY A 35 -12.96 -2.03 -1.12
N ALA A 36 -13.96 -1.18 -1.33
CA ALA A 36 -13.80 0.28 -1.41
C ALA A 36 -13.18 0.89 -0.14
N GLY A 37 -13.56 0.39 1.05
CA GLY A 37 -13.02 0.86 2.31
C GLY A 37 -11.52 0.62 2.44
N ALA A 38 -11.04 -0.58 2.09
CA ALA A 38 -9.62 -0.91 2.13
C ALA A 38 -8.81 -0.09 1.11
N VAL A 39 -9.35 0.07 -0.11
CA VAL A 39 -8.74 0.90 -1.16
C VAL A 39 -8.56 2.34 -0.69
N ASN A 40 -9.57 2.93 -0.04
CA ASN A 40 -9.47 4.27 0.52
C ASN A 40 -8.37 4.37 1.59
N GLN A 41 -8.23 3.37 2.48
CA GLN A 41 -7.15 3.37 3.46
C GLN A 41 -5.77 3.24 2.81
N ALA A 42 -5.65 2.44 1.76
CA ALA A 42 -4.42 2.28 1.00
C ALA A 42 -3.96 3.60 0.38
N VAL A 43 -4.86 4.31 -0.31
CA VAL A 43 -4.55 5.59 -0.97
C VAL A 43 -4.19 6.66 0.05
N LYS A 44 -4.93 6.75 1.17
CA LYS A 44 -4.58 7.66 2.29
C LYS A 44 -3.20 7.38 2.86
N ALA A 45 -2.86 6.10 3.05
CA ALA A 45 -1.55 5.72 3.56
C ALA A 45 -0.41 6.09 2.60
N ILE A 46 -0.60 5.91 1.29
CA ILE A 46 0.37 6.34 0.27
C ILE A 46 0.59 7.85 0.33
N ALA A 47 -0.49 8.64 0.42
CA ALA A 47 -0.40 10.09 0.54
C ALA A 47 0.38 10.53 1.80
N ILE A 48 0.14 9.88 2.95
CA ILE A 48 0.87 10.16 4.19
C ILE A 48 2.33 9.73 4.08
N ALA A 49 2.60 8.56 3.49
CA ALA A 49 3.96 8.02 3.33
C ALA A 49 4.86 8.93 2.48
N ARG A 50 4.30 9.58 1.44
CA ARG A 50 5.00 10.63 0.69
C ARG A 50 5.53 11.73 1.62
N GLY A 51 4.69 12.20 2.55
CA GLY A 51 5.10 13.19 3.56
C GLY A 51 6.18 12.68 4.50
N TYR A 52 6.16 11.39 4.87
CA TYR A 52 7.20 10.78 5.72
C TYR A 52 8.55 10.58 5.02
N LEU A 53 8.55 10.51 3.68
CA LEU A 53 9.74 10.26 2.86
C LEU A 53 10.31 11.55 2.24
N ALA A 54 9.50 12.60 2.13
CA ALA A 54 9.92 13.90 1.61
C ALA A 54 11.18 14.48 2.30
N PRO A 55 11.37 14.42 3.63
CA PRO A 55 12.59 14.90 4.28
C PRO A 55 13.86 14.17 3.84
N SER A 56 13.73 12.96 3.30
CA SER A 56 14.84 12.17 2.74
C SER A 56 15.03 12.41 1.23
N GLY A 57 14.30 13.35 0.63
CA GLY A 57 14.34 13.62 -0.81
C GLY A 57 13.70 12.53 -1.66
N VAL A 58 12.85 11.68 -1.07
CA VAL A 58 12.18 10.57 -1.76
C VAL A 58 10.71 10.92 -1.98
N ASP A 59 10.29 10.97 -3.25
CA ASP A 59 8.88 10.95 -3.64
C ASP A 59 8.45 9.53 -4.05
N LEU A 60 7.15 9.29 -4.18
CA LEU A 60 6.60 7.97 -4.51
C LEU A 60 5.74 8.00 -5.76
N VAL A 61 5.94 6.99 -6.60
CA VAL A 61 5.02 6.60 -7.68
C VAL A 61 4.16 5.43 -7.21
N CYS A 62 2.87 5.45 -7.55
CA CYS A 62 1.92 4.38 -7.29
C CYS A 62 1.35 3.85 -8.61
N ILE A 63 1.46 2.55 -8.82
CA ILE A 63 0.98 1.86 -10.03
C ILE A 63 -0.11 0.87 -9.59
N PRO A 64 -1.40 1.17 -9.81
CA PRO A 64 -2.49 0.27 -9.47
C PRO A 64 -2.66 -0.82 -10.53
N ALA A 65 -3.09 -2.01 -10.09
CA ALA A 65 -3.47 -3.13 -10.95
C ALA A 65 -4.58 -3.96 -10.29
N PHE A 66 -5.35 -4.70 -11.09
CA PHE A 66 -6.21 -5.77 -10.56
C PHE A 66 -5.36 -7.00 -10.22
N VAL A 67 -5.77 -7.73 -9.19
CA VAL A 67 -5.20 -9.04 -8.85
C VAL A 67 -6.29 -9.90 -8.22
N ASP A 68 -6.30 -11.19 -8.54
CA ASP A 68 -7.16 -12.15 -7.86
C ASP A 68 -6.46 -12.71 -6.62
N VAL A 69 -7.18 -12.72 -5.50
CA VAL A 69 -6.68 -13.20 -4.20
C VAL A 69 -7.65 -14.22 -3.62
N LYS A 70 -7.12 -15.26 -2.97
CA LYS A 70 -7.94 -16.20 -2.19
C LYS A 70 -8.17 -15.68 -0.77
N ILE A 71 -9.43 -15.60 -0.37
CA ILE A 71 -9.87 -15.25 0.98
C ILE A 71 -11.00 -16.22 1.35
N ASP A 72 -10.83 -16.96 2.45
CA ASP A 72 -11.82 -17.93 2.94
C ASP A 72 -12.28 -18.90 1.83
N ASP A 73 -11.31 -19.48 1.10
CA ASP A 73 -11.50 -20.37 -0.07
C ASP A 73 -12.26 -19.77 -1.27
N ASN A 74 -12.60 -18.48 -1.22
CA ASN A 74 -13.23 -17.77 -2.32
C ASN A 74 -12.20 -16.89 -3.05
N GLU A 75 -12.25 -16.88 -4.37
CA GLU A 75 -11.52 -15.90 -5.18
C GLU A 75 -12.23 -14.55 -5.12
N LYS A 76 -11.44 -13.51 -4.83
CA LYS A 76 -11.89 -12.13 -4.85
C LYS A 76 -10.93 -11.30 -5.66
N THR A 77 -11.48 -10.41 -6.49
CA THR A 77 -10.69 -9.38 -7.17
C THR A 77 -10.34 -8.27 -6.18
N ALA A 78 -9.05 -8.01 -6.03
CA ALA A 78 -8.47 -6.95 -5.21
C ALA A 78 -7.78 -5.90 -6.09
N ILE A 79 -7.51 -4.74 -5.50
CA ILE A 79 -6.59 -3.77 -6.07
C ILE A 79 -5.21 -3.99 -5.45
N ARG A 80 -4.23 -4.22 -6.33
CA ARG A 80 -2.81 -4.22 -6.01
C ARG A 80 -2.25 -2.82 -6.26
N PHE A 81 -1.50 -2.30 -5.30
CA PHE A 81 -0.70 -1.08 -5.47
C PHE A 81 0.77 -1.46 -5.43
N ILE A 82 1.48 -1.14 -6.50
CA ILE A 82 2.93 -1.22 -6.55
C ILE A 82 3.45 0.20 -6.28
N VAL A 83 4.22 0.35 -5.21
CA VAL A 83 4.73 1.65 -4.77
C VAL A 83 6.25 1.61 -4.75
N LEU A 84 6.89 2.61 -5.33
CA LEU A 84 8.34 2.74 -5.41
C LEU A 84 8.75 4.22 -5.49
N PRO A 85 10.02 4.57 -5.19
CA PRO A 85 10.56 5.89 -5.47
C PRO A 85 10.45 6.26 -6.95
N GLY A 86 10.22 7.53 -7.25
CA GLY A 86 10.22 8.07 -8.61
C GLY A 86 10.18 9.58 -8.66
#